data_AF-A0A7X3PM94-F1
#
_entry.id   AF-A0A7X3PM94-F1
#
_cell.length_a   1.000
_cell.length_b   1.000
_cell.length_c   1.000
_cell.angle_alpha   90.00
_cell.angle_beta   90.00
_cell.angle_gamma   90.00
#
_symmetry.space_group_name_H-M   'P 1'
#
loop_
_entity.id
_entity.type
_entity.pdbx_description
1 polymer ?
#
loop_
_entity_poly.entity_id
_entity_poly.type
_entity_poly.pdbx_seq_one_letter_code
_entity_poly.pdbx_strand_id
1 'polypeptide(L)' 'GTMYVQAGSGIVADSDPAAEYEESRNKANALIRAAEEAVRFAALDT' A
#
# COMPACT_ATOMS: atom_id res chain seq x y z
N GLY A 1 16.24 -2.79 7.29
CA GLY A 1 15.47 -1.79 8.07
C GLY A 1 14.00 -2.16 8.05
N THR A 2 13.16 -1.49 8.83
CA THR A 2 11.70 -1.72 8.86
C THR A 2 10.97 -0.50 8.27
N MET A 3 10.06 -0.73 7.33
CA MET A 3 9.18 0.30 6.77
C MET A 3 7.77 0.13 7.35
N TYR A 4 7.22 1.20 7.88
CA TYR A 4 5.83 1.24 8.36
C TYR A 4 4.98 2.00 7.34
N VAL A 5 3.84 1.42 6.96
CA VAL A 5 2.90 2.02 6.00
C VAL A 5 1.53 2.11 6.66
N GLN A 6 0.96 3.31 6.62
CA GLN A 6 -0.42 3.56 7.01
C GLN A 6 -1.19 4.10 5.81
N ALA A 7 -2.39 3.57 5.61
CA ALA A 7 -3.33 4.03 4.61
C ALA A 7 -4.73 4.02 5.22
N GLY A 8 -5.66 4.74 4.58
CA GLY A 8 -7.06 4.79 4.99
C GLY A 8 -7.97 5.14 3.82
N SER A 9 -9.25 5.24 4.13
CA SER A 9 -10.28 5.64 3.18
C SER A 9 -11.16 6.75 3.72
N GLY A 10 -11.74 7.51 2.80
CA GLY A 10 -12.70 8.56 3.12
C GLY A 10 -14.10 7.97 3.23
N ILE A 11 -14.70 8.03 4.42
CA ILE A 11 -16.03 7.46 4.64
C ILE A 11 -17.11 8.51 4.36
N VAL A 12 -18.11 8.11 3.59
CA VAL A 12 -19.34 8.88 3.31
C VAL A 12 -20.58 8.08 3.72
N ALA A 13 -21.77 8.68 3.60
CA ALA A 13 -23.01 8.12 4.14
C ALA A 13 -23.42 6.77 3.50
N ASP A 14 -23.01 6.55 2.25
CA ASP A 14 -23.31 5.38 1.43
C ASP A 14 -22.11 4.45 1.21
N SER A 15 -21.01 4.66 1.94
CA SER A 15 -19.82 3.81 1.86
C SER A 15 -20.12 2.35 2.19
N ASP A 16 -19.50 1.44 1.45
CA ASP A 16 -19.47 0.00 1.74
C ASP A 16 -18.21 -0.31 2.58
N PRO A 17 -18.33 -0.78 3.83
CA PRO A 17 -17.18 -1.09 4.69
C PRO A 17 -16.16 -2.04 4.05
N ALA A 18 -16.59 -3.00 3.23
CA ALA A 18 -15.69 -3.93 2.56
C ALA A 18 -14.89 -3.24 1.46
N ALA A 19 -15.56 -2.41 0.64
CA ALA A 19 -14.91 -1.65 -0.42
C ALA A 19 -13.88 -0.65 0.14
N GLU A 20 -14.23 0.07 1.21
CA GLU A 20 -13.33 1.05 1.84
C GLU A 20 -12.09 0.39 2.49
N TYR A 21 -12.28 -0.82 3.03
CA TYR A 21 -11.18 -1.63 3.55
C TYR A 21 -10.26 -2.09 2.41
N GLU A 22 -10.81 -2.55 1.30
CA GLU A 22 -10.04 -2.92 0.10
C GLU A 22 -9.29 -1.72 -0.47
N GLU A 23 -9.92 -0.54 -0.54
CA GLU A 23 -9.25 0.71 -0.96
C GLU A 23 -8.04 1.04 -0.08
N SER A 24 -8.23 0.99 1.25
CA SER A 24 -7.15 1.25 2.21
C SER A 24 -6.00 0.25 2.05
N ARG A 25 -6.31 -1.03 1.84
CA ARG A 25 -5.30 -2.07 1.57
C ARG A 25 -4.57 -1.85 0.25
N ASN A 26 -5.30 -1.51 -0.81
CA ASN A 26 -4.72 -1.27 -2.13
C ASN A 26 -3.75 -0.07 -2.11
N LYS A 27 -4.11 1.01 -1.41
CA LYS A 27 -3.21 2.16 -1.19
C LYS A 27 -1.94 1.77 -0.44
N ALA A 28 -2.05 1.00 0.65
CA ALA A 28 -0.87 0.53 1.39
C ALA A 28 0.02 -0.41 0.56
N ASN A 29 -0.59 -1.34 -0.18
CA ASN A 29 0.10 -2.29 -1.03
C ASN A 29 0.92 -1.61 -2.13
N ALA A 30 0.47 -0.46 -2.64
CA ALA A 30 1.24 0.28 -3.64
C ALA A 30 2.64 0.65 -3.12
N LEU A 31 2.75 1.14 -1.89
CA LEU A 31 4.04 1.50 -1.27
C LEU A 31 4.88 0.27 -0.95
N ILE A 32 4.26 -0.82 -0.51
CA ILE A 32 4.96 -2.09 -0.24
C ILE A 32 5.58 -2.62 -1.54
N ARG A 33 4.81 -2.68 -2.63
CA ARG A 33 5.30 -3.14 -3.94
C ARG A 33 6.42 -2.26 -4.48
N ALA A 34 6.30 -0.94 -4.32
CA ALA A 34 7.37 -0.02 -4.71
C ALA A 34 8.68 -0.29 -3.94
N ALA A 35 8.59 -0.60 -2.64
CA ALA A 35 9.77 -0.96 -1.85
C ALA A 35 10.37 -2.31 -2.29
N GLU A 36 9.53 -3.31 -2.58
CA GLU A 36 9.98 -4.60 -3.13
C GLU A 36 10.72 -4.42 -4.47
N GLU A 37 10.16 -3.60 -5.36
CA GLU A 37 10.80 -3.27 -6.64
C GLU A 37 12.13 -2.54 -6.43
N ALA A 38 12.19 -1.55 -5.55
CA ALA A 38 13.43 -0.83 -5.23
C ALA A 38 14.55 -1.78 -4.74
N VAL A 39 14.21 -2.75 -3.88
CA VAL A 39 15.17 -3.77 -3.43
C VAL A 39 15.62 -4.65 -4.59
N ARG A 40 14.70 -5.09 -5.47
CA ARG A 40 15.03 -5.89 -6.65
C ARG A 40 15.97 -5.14 -7.59
N PHE A 41 15.69 -3.88 -7.89
CA PHE A 41 16.55 -3.05 -8.74
C PHE A 41 17.95 -2.88 -8.15
N ALA A 42 18.05 -2.56 -6.86
CA ALA A 42 19.34 -2.39 -6.19
C ALA A 42 20.19 -3.68 -6.19
N ALA A 43 19.56 -4.85 -6.20
CA ALA A 43 20.25 -6.14 -6.27
C ALA A 43 20.69 -6.54 -7.70
N LEU A 44 20.12 -5.93 -8.75
CA LEU A 44 20.51 -6.17 -10.14
C LEU A 44 21.71 -5.31 -10.58
N ASP A 45 21.96 -4.19 -9.89
CA ASP A 45 23.07 -3.26 -10.17
C ASP A 45 24.39 -3.64 -9.45
N THR A 46 24.42 -4.75 -8.71
CA THR A 46 25.62 -5.32 -8.03
C THR A 46 26.06 -6.61 -8.67
#